data_AF-A0A2P4P5W8-F1
#
_entry.id   AF-A0A2P4P5W8-F1
#
_cell.length_a   1.000
_cell.length_b   1.000
_cell.length_c   1.000
_cell.angle_alpha   90.00
_cell.angle_beta   90.00
_cell.angle_gamma   90.00
#
_symmetry.space_group_name_H-M   'P 1'
#
loop_
_entity.id
_entity.type
_entity.pdbx_description
1 polymer ?
#
loop_
_entity_poly.entity_id
_entity_poly.type
_entity_poly.pdbx_seq_one_letter_code
_entity_poly.pdbx_strand_id
1 'polypeptide(L)'
;MSFNLREYLQQNHNELTWKERIQIIDSVIDAVLSIHRENAIHRDLHSGNILFGQLNQSFFVSDLGFCGPANKPLDCIYGNLSYIAPEVIVKKKYTFAADIYSIGILMWEISSGQPPFNNKHDYDLAIKIVKGMRPKIIPGTPLEYKELMEQCWDAKPTKRPDIYTLYYKIKDIYRWHCQNENEQRIISKIMTINNSRLSTRFNVNSSSSDSSFFGNFSVNSSNMNISSSVYNFENLPEPKNATKGKNFLLYSFTFYNIILIIHFIYLIEEQDGNF
;
A
#
# COMPACT_ATOMS: atom_id res chain seq x y z
N MET A 1 -12.22 -2.57 -22.27
CA MET A 1 -12.32 -1.26 -21.59
C MET A 1 -11.14 -1.19 -20.65
N SER A 2 -10.27 -0.18 -20.73
CA SER A 2 -9.18 0.00 -19.76
C SER A 2 -9.72 0.68 -18.52
N PHE A 3 -9.62 0.03 -17.36
CA PHE A 3 -9.94 0.62 -16.07
C PHE A 3 -8.70 1.31 -15.51
N ASN A 4 -8.87 2.44 -14.85
CA ASN A 4 -7.79 2.94 -14.01
C ASN A 4 -7.72 2.14 -12.69
N LEU A 5 -6.62 2.26 -11.95
CA LEU A 5 -6.39 1.50 -10.73
C LEU A 5 -7.49 1.77 -9.68
N ARG A 6 -8.04 2.99 -9.62
CA ARG A 6 -9.12 3.29 -8.67
C ARG A 6 -10.38 2.49 -8.96
N GLU A 7 -10.83 2.52 -10.20
CA GLU A 7 -11.99 1.74 -10.65
C GLU A 7 -11.76 0.24 -10.44
N TYR A 8 -10.56 -0.23 -10.75
CA TYR A 8 -10.17 -1.62 -10.54
C TYR A 8 -10.26 -2.02 -9.06
N LEU A 9 -9.74 -1.20 -8.15
CA LEU A 9 -9.81 -1.46 -6.71
C LEU A 9 -11.26 -1.42 -6.21
N GLN A 10 -12.07 -0.46 -6.65
CA GLN A 10 -13.48 -0.39 -6.26
C GLN A 10 -14.27 -1.66 -6.60
N GLN A 11 -13.93 -2.31 -7.71
CA GLN A 11 -14.61 -3.53 -8.16
C GLN A 11 -14.05 -4.80 -7.53
N ASN A 12 -12.72 -4.87 -7.32
CA ASN A 12 -12.04 -6.14 -7.02
C ASN A 12 -11.38 -6.19 -5.64
N HIS A 13 -11.41 -5.11 -4.84
CA HIS A 13 -10.60 -5.02 -3.61
C HIS A 13 -10.81 -6.18 -2.64
N ASN A 14 -12.05 -6.63 -2.44
CA ASN A 14 -12.34 -7.72 -1.49
C ASN A 14 -11.83 -9.09 -1.95
N GLU A 15 -11.55 -9.25 -3.24
CA GLU A 15 -11.10 -10.52 -3.84
C GLU A 15 -9.58 -10.59 -3.99
N LEU A 16 -8.91 -9.43 -4.05
CA LEU A 16 -7.47 -9.40 -4.16
C LEU A 16 -6.82 -10.10 -2.96
N THR A 17 -5.71 -10.79 -3.22
CA THR A 17 -4.75 -11.30 -2.24
C THR A 17 -3.66 -10.27 -1.96
N TRP A 18 -2.85 -10.49 -0.92
CA TRP A 18 -1.69 -9.63 -0.66
C TRP A 18 -0.64 -9.72 -1.76
N LYS A 19 -0.43 -10.91 -2.32
CA LYS A 19 0.46 -11.10 -3.45
C LYS A 19 0.04 -10.26 -4.65
N GLU A 20 -1.24 -10.28 -5.01
CA GLU A 20 -1.76 -9.47 -6.12
C GLU A 20 -1.61 -7.97 -5.83
N ARG A 21 -1.91 -7.50 -4.61
CA ARG A 21 -1.64 -6.11 -4.21
C ARG A 21 -0.18 -5.71 -4.38
N ILE A 22 0.73 -6.61 -4.00
CA ILE A 22 2.17 -6.37 -4.15
C ILE A 22 2.57 -6.36 -5.63
N GLN A 23 1.99 -7.22 -6.48
CA GLN A 23 2.23 -7.21 -7.93
C GLN A 23 1.78 -5.90 -8.59
N ILE A 24 0.65 -5.34 -8.14
CA ILE A 24 0.17 -4.05 -8.64
C ILE A 24 1.23 -2.98 -8.36
N ILE A 25 1.67 -2.84 -7.11
CA ILE A 25 2.64 -1.78 -6.78
C ILE A 25 4.03 -2.06 -7.37
N ASP A 26 4.44 -3.32 -7.47
CA ASP A 26 5.68 -3.72 -8.14
C ASP A 26 5.69 -3.25 -9.60
N SER A 27 4.58 -3.40 -10.33
CA SER A 27 4.42 -2.91 -11.70
C SER A 27 4.57 -1.38 -11.78
N VAL A 28 4.00 -0.66 -10.82
CA VAL A 28 4.12 0.81 -10.73
C VAL A 28 5.57 1.22 -10.45
N ILE A 29 6.23 0.56 -9.49
CA ILE A 29 7.61 0.85 -9.12
C ILE A 29 8.56 0.57 -10.29
N ASP A 30 8.36 -0.50 -11.04
CA ASP A 30 9.16 -0.83 -12.23
C ASP A 30 9.01 0.21 -13.36
N ALA A 31 7.79 0.70 -13.59
CA ALA A 31 7.55 1.79 -14.54
C ALA A 31 8.22 3.10 -14.09
N VAL A 32 8.09 3.47 -12.81
CA VAL A 32 8.73 4.69 -12.26
C VAL A 32 10.25 4.57 -12.23
N LEU A 33 10.79 3.38 -11.98
CA LEU A 33 12.22 3.09 -12.11
C LEU A 33 12.72 3.39 -13.52
N SER A 34 11.97 3.00 -14.54
CA SER A 34 12.31 3.30 -15.94
C SER A 34 12.28 4.81 -16.22
N ILE A 35 11.27 5.53 -15.70
CA ILE A 35 11.19 7.01 -15.82
C ILE A 35 12.38 7.70 -15.13
N HIS A 36 12.72 7.27 -13.90
CA HIS A 36 13.82 7.85 -13.13
C HIS A 36 15.19 7.55 -13.76
N ARG A 37 15.36 6.39 -14.40
CA ARG A 37 16.58 6.06 -15.18
C ARG A 37 16.82 7.01 -16.34
N GLU A 38 15.75 7.52 -16.96
CA GLU A 38 15.80 8.57 -17.97
C GLU A 38 15.93 9.99 -17.37
N ASN A 39 16.25 10.09 -16.07
CA ASN A 39 16.40 11.35 -15.32
C ASN A 39 15.14 12.24 -15.38
N ALA A 40 13.96 11.63 -15.53
CA ALA A 40 12.66 12.27 -15.55
C ALA A 40 11.87 12.03 -14.26
N ILE A 41 11.00 12.96 -13.90
CA ILE A 41 10.04 12.83 -12.79
C ILE A 41 8.65 12.76 -13.40
N HIS A 42 7.80 11.86 -12.94
CA HIS A 42 6.42 11.74 -13.43
C HIS A 42 5.55 12.94 -13.04
N ARG A 43 5.70 13.42 -11.79
CA ARG A 43 5.02 14.62 -11.22
C ARG A 43 3.53 14.46 -10.93
N ASP A 44 2.85 13.56 -11.62
CA ASP A 44 1.41 13.33 -11.45
C ASP A 44 1.02 11.85 -11.26
N LEU A 45 1.71 11.15 -10.35
CA LEU A 45 1.40 9.77 -10.03
C LEU A 45 0.19 9.69 -9.10
N HIS A 46 -0.90 9.09 -9.59
CA HIS A 46 -2.09 8.74 -8.81
C HIS A 46 -2.82 7.57 -9.46
N SER A 47 -3.80 6.99 -8.77
CA SER A 47 -4.49 5.77 -9.26
C SER A 47 -5.24 5.95 -10.57
N GLY A 48 -5.68 7.17 -10.87
CA GLY A 48 -6.17 7.55 -12.20
C GLY A 48 -5.20 7.38 -13.37
N ASN A 49 -3.92 7.61 -13.12
CA ASN A 49 -2.85 7.52 -14.12
C ASN A 49 -2.17 6.15 -14.11
N ILE A 50 -2.82 5.14 -13.53
CA ILE A 50 -2.39 3.75 -13.58
C ILE A 50 -3.50 2.96 -14.26
N LEU A 51 -3.19 2.39 -15.42
CA LEU A 51 -4.17 1.71 -16.26
C LEU A 51 -3.99 0.19 -16.18
N PHE A 52 -5.11 -0.51 -16.04
CA PHE A 52 -5.14 -1.97 -16.12
C PHE A 52 -5.34 -2.43 -17.56
N GLY A 53 -4.33 -3.13 -18.09
CA GLY A 53 -4.37 -3.74 -19.41
C GLY A 53 -4.95 -5.16 -19.34
N GLN A 54 -6.23 -5.32 -19.69
CA GLN A 54 -6.94 -6.61 -19.63
C GLN A 54 -6.26 -7.73 -20.45
N LEU A 55 -5.65 -7.41 -21.59
CA LEU A 55 -4.96 -8.42 -22.42
C LEU A 55 -3.70 -8.97 -21.75
N ASN A 56 -2.96 -8.10 -21.06
CA ASN A 56 -1.67 -8.44 -20.45
C ASN A 56 -1.81 -8.75 -18.95
N GLN A 57 -3.02 -8.60 -18.39
CA GLN A 57 -3.31 -8.72 -16.96
C GLN A 57 -2.29 -7.94 -16.10
N SER A 58 -1.94 -6.74 -16.53
CA SER A 58 -0.83 -5.94 -15.98
C SER A 58 -1.22 -4.48 -15.83
N PHE A 59 -0.53 -3.77 -14.93
CA PHE A 59 -0.73 -2.36 -14.65
C PHE A 59 0.36 -1.50 -15.30
N PHE A 60 -0.03 -0.38 -15.88
CA PHE A 60 0.85 0.52 -16.61
C PHE A 60 0.68 1.96 -16.10
N VAL A 61 1.79 2.66 -15.91
CA VAL A 61 1.78 4.10 -15.62
C VAL A 61 1.54 4.87 -16.93
N SER A 62 0.60 5.81 -16.91
CA SER A 62 0.20 6.64 -18.06
C SER A 62 0.37 8.13 -17.76
N ASP A 63 0.05 8.97 -18.74
CA ASP A 63 0.08 10.44 -18.63
C ASP A 63 1.47 11.02 -18.29
N LEU A 64 2.44 10.69 -19.14
CA LEU A 64 3.78 11.27 -19.10
C LEU A 64 3.82 12.72 -19.63
N GLY A 65 2.67 13.38 -19.84
CA GLY A 65 2.58 14.74 -20.38
C GLY A 65 3.28 15.80 -19.53
N PHE A 66 3.56 15.47 -18.26
CA PHE A 66 4.27 16.31 -17.30
C PHE A 66 5.67 15.79 -16.94
N CYS A 67 6.13 14.74 -17.61
CA CYS A 67 7.49 14.23 -17.43
C CYS A 67 8.50 15.28 -17.88
N GLY A 68 9.34 15.72 -16.95
CA GLY A 68 10.36 16.71 -17.22
C GLY A 68 11.58 16.52 -16.31
N PRO A 69 12.76 16.97 -16.75
CA PRO A 69 13.99 16.78 -15.98
C PRO A 69 13.87 17.41 -14.60
N ALA A 70 14.44 16.74 -13.60
CA ALA A 70 14.28 17.07 -12.19
C ALA A 70 14.74 18.49 -11.80
N ASN A 71 15.67 19.06 -12.58
CA ASN A 71 16.25 20.37 -12.35
C ASN A 71 15.50 21.53 -13.02
N LYS A 72 14.45 21.27 -13.80
CA LYS A 72 13.61 22.32 -14.41
C LYS A 72 12.35 22.53 -13.58
N PRO A 73 12.29 23.58 -12.74
CA PRO A 73 11.06 23.91 -12.02
C PRO A 73 9.96 24.31 -13.01
N LEU A 74 8.73 23.88 -12.73
CA LEU A 74 7.53 24.53 -13.22
C LEU A 74 7.09 25.48 -12.10
N ASP A 75 6.73 26.72 -12.42
CA ASP A 75 6.38 27.74 -11.40
C ASP A 75 5.00 27.52 -10.75
N CYS A 76 4.46 26.30 -10.80
CA CYS A 76 3.16 25.94 -10.25
C CYS A 76 3.17 24.53 -9.63
N ILE A 77 2.19 24.30 -8.76
CA ILE A 77 1.91 22.97 -8.21
C ILE A 77 0.90 22.34 -9.16
N TYR A 78 1.24 21.18 -9.73
CA TYR A 78 0.36 20.43 -10.60
C TYR A 78 0.19 18.99 -10.12
N GLY A 79 -1.03 18.48 -10.18
CA GLY A 79 -1.33 17.07 -10.05
C GLY A 79 -2.51 16.79 -9.14
N ASN A 80 -2.68 15.54 -8.71
CA ASN A 80 -3.71 15.18 -7.75
C ASN A 80 -3.25 15.46 -6.30
N LEU A 81 -3.83 16.48 -5.63
CA LEU A 81 -3.39 16.98 -4.32
C LEU A 81 -3.19 15.90 -3.25
N SER A 82 -3.97 14.81 -3.27
CA SER A 82 -3.84 13.72 -2.30
C SER A 82 -2.54 12.92 -2.44
N TYR A 83 -1.86 13.01 -3.58
CA TYR A 83 -0.62 12.28 -3.91
C TYR A 83 0.59 13.21 -3.98
N ILE A 84 0.39 14.53 -3.92
CA ILE A 84 1.48 15.51 -4.00
C ILE A 84 2.27 15.52 -2.70
N ALA A 85 3.58 15.38 -2.81
CA ALA A 85 4.50 15.41 -1.69
C ALA A 85 4.50 16.80 -0.99
N PRO A 86 4.60 16.87 0.34
CA PRO A 86 4.43 18.12 1.07
C PRO A 86 5.49 19.18 0.73
N GLU A 87 6.70 18.78 0.35
CA GLU A 87 7.73 19.71 -0.14
C GLU A 87 7.39 20.33 -1.49
N VAL A 88 6.63 19.63 -2.34
CA VAL A 88 6.14 20.16 -3.62
C VAL A 88 5.04 21.18 -3.33
N ILE A 89 4.13 20.87 -2.41
CA ILE A 89 3.07 21.80 -1.98
C ILE A 89 3.67 23.12 -1.46
N VAL A 90 4.76 23.05 -0.69
CA VAL A 90 5.38 24.24 -0.06
C VAL A 90 6.36 24.97 -0.98
N LYS A 91 7.22 24.24 -1.70
CA LYS A 91 8.37 24.81 -2.42
C LYS A 91 8.23 24.78 -3.94
N LYS A 92 7.13 24.23 -4.48
CA LYS A 92 6.87 24.04 -5.92
C LYS A 92 8.00 23.28 -6.65
N LYS A 93 8.82 22.53 -5.91
CA LYS A 93 10.00 21.84 -6.44
C LYS A 93 9.77 20.33 -6.47
N TYR A 94 9.62 19.81 -7.68
CA TYR A 94 9.55 18.37 -7.92
C TYR A 94 10.95 17.74 -7.84
N THR A 95 11.02 16.57 -7.24
CA THR A 95 12.23 15.73 -7.16
C THR A 95 11.85 14.27 -7.38
N PHE A 96 12.80 13.38 -7.63
CA PHE A 96 12.52 11.94 -7.69
C PHE A 96 11.81 11.44 -6.42
N ALA A 97 12.19 11.98 -5.26
CA ALA A 97 11.57 11.65 -3.98
C ALA A 97 10.08 12.06 -3.91
N ALA A 98 9.62 13.01 -4.73
CA ALA A 98 8.20 13.36 -4.81
C ALA A 98 7.38 12.22 -5.45
N ASP A 99 7.89 11.59 -6.51
CA ASP A 99 7.25 10.39 -7.08
C ASP A 99 7.23 9.24 -6.07
N ILE A 100 8.29 9.07 -5.27
CA ILE A 100 8.34 8.07 -4.19
C ILE A 100 7.25 8.32 -3.13
N TYR A 101 6.98 9.58 -2.79
CA TYR A 101 5.87 9.92 -1.90
C TYR A 101 4.52 9.50 -2.48
N SER A 102 4.29 9.80 -3.76
CA SER A 102 3.06 9.41 -4.46
C SER A 102 2.90 7.89 -4.51
N ILE A 103 4.00 7.14 -4.70
CA ILE A 103 4.03 5.67 -4.57
C ILE A 103 3.61 5.25 -3.16
N GLY A 104 4.07 5.91 -2.10
CA GLY A 104 3.61 5.64 -0.73
C GLY A 104 2.10 5.82 -0.53
N ILE A 105 1.50 6.84 -1.15
CA ILE A 105 0.04 7.04 -1.12
C ILE A 105 -0.69 5.97 -1.94
N LEU A 106 -0.16 5.57 -3.09
CA LEU A 106 -0.68 4.47 -3.90
C LEU A 106 -0.62 3.13 -3.16
N MET A 107 0.47 2.86 -2.45
CA MET A 107 0.58 1.68 -1.58
C MET A 107 -0.56 1.63 -0.57
N TRP A 108 -0.89 2.77 0.04
CA TRP A 108 -2.01 2.86 0.98
C TRP A 108 -3.37 2.65 0.32
N GLU A 109 -3.59 3.22 -0.87
CA GLU A 109 -4.83 3.05 -1.63
C GLU A 109 -5.03 1.60 -2.07
N ILE A 110 -3.97 0.92 -2.54
CA ILE A 110 -4.00 -0.52 -2.88
C ILE A 110 -4.32 -1.35 -1.63
N SER A 111 -3.70 -1.01 -0.49
CA SER A 111 -3.93 -1.69 0.78
C SER A 111 -5.36 -1.50 1.31
N SER A 112 -5.95 -0.33 1.15
CA SER A 112 -7.25 0.01 1.74
C SER A 112 -8.43 -0.16 0.79
N GLY A 113 -8.19 -0.13 -0.53
CA GLY A 113 -9.22 -0.04 -1.55
C GLY A 113 -9.96 1.30 -1.56
N GLN A 114 -9.51 2.29 -0.78
CA GLN A 114 -10.21 3.54 -0.57
C GLN A 114 -9.42 4.73 -1.14
N PRO A 115 -10.11 5.79 -1.61
CA PRO A 115 -9.45 7.02 -2.03
C PRO A 115 -8.74 7.70 -0.83
N PRO A 116 -7.53 8.26 -1.03
CA PRO A 116 -6.80 8.94 0.03
C PRO A 116 -7.50 10.22 0.46
N PHE A 117 -7.53 10.42 1.78
CA PHE A 117 -8.01 11.62 2.48
C PHE A 117 -9.50 11.97 2.40
N ASN A 118 -10.33 11.32 1.58
CA ASN A 118 -11.80 11.49 1.45
C ASN A 118 -12.31 12.96 1.52
N ASN A 119 -11.47 13.93 1.14
CA ASN A 119 -11.68 15.35 1.34
C ASN A 119 -11.65 16.09 0.00
N LYS A 120 -12.17 17.32 -0.01
CA LYS A 120 -12.02 18.23 -1.15
C LYS A 120 -10.54 18.59 -1.35
N HIS A 121 -10.14 18.78 -2.60
CA HIS A 121 -8.79 19.15 -2.98
C HIS A 121 -8.61 20.67 -2.85
N ASP A 122 -8.47 21.14 -1.62
CA ASP A 122 -8.42 22.57 -1.28
C ASP A 122 -7.21 22.93 -0.38
N TYR A 123 -7.10 24.21 -0.01
CA TYR A 123 -6.06 24.72 0.88
C TYR A 123 -6.06 24.00 2.25
N ASP A 124 -7.23 23.61 2.74
CA ASP A 124 -7.37 22.93 4.03
C ASP A 124 -6.79 21.51 3.99
N LEU A 125 -6.96 20.79 2.87
CA LEU A 125 -6.26 19.52 2.67
C LEU A 125 -4.74 19.74 2.57
N ALA A 126 -4.30 20.72 1.80
CA ALA A 126 -2.87 21.03 1.63
C ALA A 126 -2.18 21.32 2.98
N ILE A 127 -2.77 22.19 3.82
CA ILE A 127 -2.19 22.51 5.14
C ILE A 127 -2.19 21.30 6.08
N LYS A 128 -3.20 20.42 6.02
CA LYS A 128 -3.23 19.19 6.82
C LYS A 128 -2.12 18.23 6.41
N ILE A 129 -1.91 18.02 5.10
CA ILE A 129 -0.83 17.17 4.57
C ILE A 129 0.55 17.70 5.00
N VAL A 130 0.77 19.01 4.86
CA VAL A 130 2.02 19.68 5.26
C VAL A 130 2.25 19.56 6.78
N LYS A 131 1.19 19.66 7.59
CA LYS A 131 1.25 19.46 9.04
C LYS A 131 1.40 17.99 9.48
N GLY A 132 1.46 17.06 8.53
CA GLY A 132 1.80 15.66 8.76
C GLY A 132 0.62 14.70 8.74
N MET A 133 -0.55 15.12 8.30
CA MET A 133 -1.67 14.21 8.09
C MET A 133 -1.29 13.13 7.08
N ARG A 134 -1.51 11.87 7.44
CA ARG A 134 -1.42 10.69 6.57
C ARG A 134 -2.68 9.86 6.70
N PRO A 135 -3.05 9.08 5.68
CA PRO A 135 -4.20 8.19 5.77
C PRO A 135 -4.02 7.15 6.90
N LYS A 136 -5.13 6.77 7.53
CA LYS A 136 -5.10 5.78 8.63
C LYS A 136 -4.81 4.39 8.05
N ILE A 137 -3.82 3.71 8.60
CA ILE A 137 -3.44 2.36 8.15
C ILE A 137 -4.54 1.36 8.53
N ILE A 138 -4.91 0.50 7.58
CA ILE A 138 -6.02 -0.45 7.74
C ILE A 138 -5.49 -1.74 8.42
N PRO A 139 -6.21 -2.29 9.41
CA PRO A 139 -5.87 -3.59 9.99
C PRO A 139 -5.73 -4.68 8.92
N GLY A 140 -4.77 -5.58 9.10
CA GLY A 140 -4.47 -6.64 8.11
C GLY A 140 -3.45 -6.25 7.05
N THR A 141 -2.92 -5.02 7.05
CA THR A 141 -1.73 -4.64 6.26
C THR A 141 -0.48 -5.35 6.79
N PRO A 142 0.26 -6.13 5.97
CA PRO A 142 1.52 -6.76 6.36
C PRO A 142 2.52 -5.75 6.88
N LEU A 143 3.29 -6.15 7.89
CA LEU A 143 4.18 -5.25 8.62
C LEU A 143 5.25 -4.64 7.70
N GLU A 144 5.87 -5.46 6.86
CA GLU A 144 6.93 -5.08 5.94
C GLU A 144 6.41 -4.10 4.88
N TYR A 145 5.21 -4.36 4.36
CA TYR A 145 4.54 -3.47 3.41
C TYR A 145 4.21 -2.13 4.07
N LYS A 146 3.68 -2.17 5.29
CA LYS A 146 3.36 -0.98 6.09
C LYS A 146 4.59 -0.13 6.36
N GLU A 147 5.70 -0.74 6.79
CA GLU A 147 6.93 -0.01 7.10
C GLU A 147 7.55 0.61 5.85
N LEU A 148 7.52 -0.08 4.72
CA LEU A 148 7.98 0.45 3.44
C LEU A 148 7.11 1.62 2.96
N MET A 149 5.79 1.46 3.02
CA MET A 149 4.82 2.52 2.74
C MET A 149 5.05 3.75 3.63
N GLU A 150 5.30 3.54 4.94
CA GLU A 150 5.58 4.62 5.88
C GLU A 150 6.89 5.36 5.58
N GLN A 151 7.91 4.64 5.09
CA GLN A 151 9.17 5.25 4.64
C GLN A 151 8.97 6.10 3.38
N CYS A 152 8.15 5.63 2.43
CA CYS A 152 7.88 6.34 1.17
C CYS A 152 7.21 7.70 1.39
N TRP A 153 6.29 7.83 2.35
CA TRP A 153 5.55 9.08 2.56
C TRP A 153 6.12 9.99 3.67
N ASP A 154 7.39 9.81 4.04
CA ASP A 154 8.05 10.67 5.03
C ASP A 154 8.04 12.14 4.57
N ALA A 155 7.80 13.08 5.49
CA ALA A 155 7.78 14.51 5.18
C ALA A 155 9.14 15.04 4.70
N LYS A 156 10.26 14.42 5.14
CA LYS A 156 11.61 14.74 4.67
C LYS A 156 11.92 13.90 3.42
N PRO A 157 12.13 14.53 2.24
CA PRO A 157 12.41 13.79 1.01
C PRO A 157 13.65 12.89 1.11
N THR A 158 14.66 13.32 1.87
CA THR A 158 15.92 12.58 2.08
C THR A 158 15.78 11.34 2.98
N LYS A 159 14.63 11.14 3.62
CA LYS A 159 14.34 9.95 4.44
C LYS A 159 13.56 8.88 3.67
N ARG A 160 13.07 9.22 2.47
CA ARG A 160 12.43 8.28 1.56
C ARG A 160 13.51 7.43 0.87
N PRO A 161 13.23 6.14 0.58
CA PRO A 161 14.13 5.35 -0.25
C PRO A 161 14.24 5.97 -1.65
N ASP A 162 15.39 5.80 -2.31
CA ASP A 162 15.43 5.99 -3.75
C ASP A 162 14.68 4.85 -4.48
N ILE A 163 14.44 5.04 -5.77
CA ILE A 163 13.63 4.12 -6.57
C ILE A 163 14.27 2.72 -6.67
N TYR A 164 15.61 2.62 -6.64
CA TYR A 164 16.31 1.34 -6.70
C TYR A 164 16.14 0.56 -5.39
N THR A 165 16.33 1.24 -4.26
CA THR A 165 16.12 0.68 -2.92
C THR A 165 14.67 0.22 -2.75
N LEU A 166 13.72 1.04 -3.21
CA LEU A 166 12.30 0.71 -3.17
C LEU A 166 11.98 -0.53 -4.03
N TYR A 167 12.54 -0.60 -5.24
CA TYR A 167 12.40 -1.75 -6.14
C TYR A 167 12.89 -3.05 -5.50
N TYR A 168 14.08 -3.07 -4.89
CA TYR A 168 14.57 -4.30 -4.26
C TYR A 168 13.73 -4.70 -3.04
N LYS A 169 13.36 -3.75 -2.18
CA LYS A 169 12.52 -4.03 -1.01
C LYS A 169 11.17 -4.62 -1.40
N ILE A 170 10.49 -4.08 -2.43
CA ILE A 170 9.19 -4.63 -2.83
C ILE A 170 9.32 -6.01 -3.48
N LYS A 171 10.39 -6.28 -4.23
CA LYS A 171 10.67 -7.61 -4.79
C LYS A 171 10.90 -8.65 -3.69
N ASP A 172 11.58 -8.28 -2.61
CA ASP A 172 11.80 -9.19 -1.49
C ASP A 172 10.50 -9.50 -0.74
N ILE A 173 9.65 -8.49 -0.50
CA ILE A 173 8.30 -8.68 0.05
C ILE A 173 7.48 -9.60 -0.86
N TYR A 174 7.52 -9.38 -2.18
CA TYR A 174 6.81 -10.21 -3.15
C TYR A 174 7.26 -11.69 -3.11
N ARG A 175 8.57 -11.92 -3.07
CA ARG A 175 9.15 -13.28 -2.99
C ARG A 175 8.71 -14.02 -1.72
N TRP A 176 8.73 -13.33 -0.58
CA TRP A 176 8.28 -13.88 0.69
C TRP A 176 6.80 -14.31 0.63
N HIS A 177 5.93 -13.47 0.07
CA HIS A 177 4.52 -13.83 -0.13
C HIS A 177 4.32 -15.00 -1.10
N CYS A 178 5.13 -15.12 -2.16
CA CYS A 178 5.06 -16.26 -3.08
C CYS A 178 5.45 -17.59 -2.40
N GLN A 179 6.43 -17.58 -1.50
CA GLN A 179 6.88 -18.77 -0.77
C GLN A 179 5.80 -19.24 0.22
N ASN A 180 5.24 -18.32 1.00
CA ASN A 180 4.21 -18.64 1.99
C ASN A 180 2.92 -19.18 1.36
N GLU A 181 2.49 -18.67 0.19
CA GLU A 181 1.35 -19.24 -0.53
C GLU A 181 1.58 -20.70 -0.92
N ASN A 182 2.80 -21.04 -1.37
CA ASN A 182 3.13 -22.41 -1.73
C ASN A 182 3.12 -23.32 -0.50
N GLU A 183 3.67 -22.87 0.63
CA GLU A 183 3.64 -23.60 1.89
C GLU A 183 2.21 -23.82 2.39
N GLN A 184 1.36 -22.78 2.39
CA GLN A 184 -0.06 -22.92 2.78
C GLN A 184 -0.83 -23.85 1.85
N ARG A 185 -0.54 -23.84 0.53
CA ARG A 185 -1.13 -24.80 -0.43
C ARG A 185 -0.65 -26.22 -0.18
N ILE A 186 0.59 -26.43 0.26
CA ILE A 186 1.11 -27.75 0.63
C ILE A 186 0.45 -28.21 1.93
N ILE A 187 0.41 -27.36 2.96
CA ILE A 187 -0.22 -27.66 4.26
C ILE A 187 -1.70 -28.00 4.09
N SER A 188 -2.46 -27.19 3.33
CA SER A 188 -3.88 -27.47 3.05
C SER A 188 -4.10 -28.79 2.29
N LYS A 189 -3.23 -29.12 1.33
CA LYS A 189 -3.25 -30.43 0.66
C LYS A 189 -2.97 -31.57 1.65
N ILE A 190 -1.96 -31.43 2.51
CA ILE A 190 -1.63 -32.42 3.54
C ILE A 190 -2.79 -32.59 4.53
N MET A 191 -3.37 -31.50 5.02
CA MET A 191 -4.54 -31.54 5.91
C MET A 191 -5.75 -32.20 5.23
N THR A 192 -6.00 -31.93 3.95
CA THR A 192 -7.09 -32.56 3.18
C THR A 192 -6.84 -34.06 2.98
N ILE A 193 -5.58 -34.44 2.71
CA ILE A 193 -5.18 -35.85 2.61
C ILE A 193 -5.35 -36.56 3.96
N ASN A 194 -4.95 -35.92 5.06
CA ASN A 194 -5.09 -36.50 6.39
C ASN A 194 -6.57 -36.62 6.80
N ASN A 195 -7.40 -35.62 6.52
CA ASN A 195 -8.84 -35.68 6.77
C ASN A 195 -9.55 -36.74 5.92
N SER A 196 -9.14 -36.97 4.67
CA SER A 196 -9.66 -38.06 3.85
C SER A 196 -9.18 -39.45 4.31
N ARG A 197 -7.96 -39.54 4.86
CA ARG A 197 -7.43 -40.75 5.53
C ARG A 197 -8.08 -41.02 6.89
N LEU A 198 -8.56 -39.98 7.57
CA LEU A 198 -9.31 -40.08 8.83
C LEU A 198 -10.80 -40.41 8.58
N SER A 199 -11.42 -39.87 7.53
CA SER A 199 -12.81 -40.19 7.15
C SER A 199 -12.97 -41.61 6.59
N THR A 200 -11.91 -42.18 6.03
CA THR A 200 -11.85 -43.62 5.68
C THR A 200 -11.66 -44.54 6.91
N ARG A 201 -11.41 -43.98 8.10
CA ARG A 201 -11.35 -44.71 9.38
C ARG A 201 -12.54 -44.49 10.30
N PHE A 202 -13.33 -43.44 10.10
CA PHE A 202 -14.53 -43.18 10.89
C PHE A 202 -15.71 -42.81 9.98
N ASN A 203 -16.59 -43.79 9.77
CA ASN A 203 -17.87 -43.59 9.11
C ASN A 203 -18.91 -43.22 10.18
N VAL A 204 -19.24 -41.94 10.33
CA VAL A 204 -20.44 -41.48 11.04
C VAL A 204 -21.05 -40.27 10.33
N ASN A 205 -22.35 -40.41 10.02
CA ASN A 205 -23.23 -39.40 9.45
C ASN A 205 -23.44 -38.19 10.38
N SER A 206 -23.47 -36.96 9.86
CA SER A 206 -24.66 -36.08 9.90
C SER A 206 -24.39 -34.62 9.48
N SER A 207 -25.23 -34.16 8.53
CA SER A 207 -25.87 -32.85 8.33
C SER A 207 -25.23 -31.52 8.80
N SER A 208 -24.85 -30.73 7.79
CA SER A 208 -25.22 -29.31 7.52
C SER A 208 -25.68 -28.39 8.65
N SER A 209 -25.11 -27.18 8.73
CA SER A 209 -25.80 -25.93 8.35
C SER A 209 -24.90 -24.70 8.41
N ASP A 210 -25.18 -23.77 7.50
CA ASP A 210 -24.55 -22.47 7.25
C ASP A 210 -24.60 -21.50 8.46
N SER A 211 -23.67 -20.53 8.49
CA SER A 211 -24.05 -19.12 8.26
C SER A 211 -22.85 -18.20 8.14
N SER A 212 -22.96 -17.39 7.10
CA SER A 212 -22.12 -16.27 6.69
C SER A 212 -22.05 -15.15 7.73
N PHE A 213 -20.84 -14.66 7.99
CA PHE A 213 -20.60 -13.46 8.80
C PHE A 213 -19.60 -12.54 8.09
N PHE A 214 -20.00 -11.90 7.00
CA PHE A 214 -19.39 -10.62 6.60
C PHE A 214 -20.47 -9.70 6.06
N GLY A 215 -20.67 -8.60 6.79
CA GLY A 215 -21.67 -7.59 6.49
C GLY A 215 -21.37 -6.85 5.20
N ASN A 216 -22.42 -6.67 4.39
CA ASN A 216 -22.41 -5.81 3.22
C ASN A 216 -22.09 -4.37 3.61
N PHE A 217 -20.87 -3.92 3.31
CA PHE A 217 -20.57 -2.50 3.23
C PHE A 217 -20.98 -1.98 1.85
N SER A 218 -22.13 -1.32 1.80
CA SER A 218 -22.55 -0.52 0.66
C SER A 218 -21.59 0.69 0.54
N VAL A 219 -20.75 0.67 -0.49
CA VAL A 219 -19.94 1.83 -0.86
C VAL A 219 -20.76 2.66 -1.83
N ASN A 220 -21.33 3.75 -1.32
CA ASN A 220 -21.91 4.79 -2.17
C ASN A 220 -20.78 5.36 -3.05
N SER A 221 -20.94 5.19 -4.37
CA SER A 221 -20.12 5.83 -5.39
C SER A 221 -20.39 7.35 -5.37
N SER A 222 -19.74 8.05 -4.44
CA SER A 222 -19.54 9.49 -4.59
C SER A 222 -18.31 9.68 -5.46
N ASN A 223 -18.50 10.29 -6.63
CA ASN A 223 -17.45 10.75 -7.55
C ASN A 223 -16.28 11.41 -6.78
N MET A 224 -15.28 10.61 -6.42
CA MET A 224 -14.09 11.04 -5.70
C MET A 224 -13.03 11.42 -6.74
N ASN A 225 -12.71 12.71 -6.79
CA ASN A 225 -12.04 13.34 -7.92
C ASN A 225 -10.64 12.76 -8.16
N ILE A 226 -10.50 12.01 -9.24
CA ILE A 226 -9.22 11.53 -9.77
C ILE A 226 -8.48 12.67 -10.47
N SER A 227 -9.15 13.79 -10.76
CA SER A 227 -8.63 14.89 -11.56
C SER A 227 -7.39 15.57 -10.95
N SER A 228 -6.39 15.75 -11.80
CA SER A 228 -5.26 16.62 -11.54
C SER A 228 -5.64 18.08 -11.77
N SER A 229 -5.01 18.98 -11.03
CA SER A 229 -5.29 20.42 -11.13
C SER A 229 -4.04 21.24 -10.82
N VAL A 230 -4.08 22.51 -11.25
CA VAL A 230 -3.06 23.50 -10.89
C VAL A 230 -3.46 24.16 -9.59
N TYR A 231 -2.52 24.27 -8.65
CA TYR A 231 -2.71 24.97 -7.38
C TYR A 231 -1.69 26.09 -7.22
N ASN A 232 -2.12 27.15 -6.55
CA ASN A 232 -1.22 28.17 -6.02
C ASN A 232 -1.49 28.33 -4.52
N PHE A 233 -0.65 27.69 -3.71
CA PHE A 233 -0.69 27.85 -2.26
C PHE A 233 0.49 28.72 -1.81
N GLU A 234 0.22 29.63 -0.90
CA GLU A 234 1.19 30.56 -0.36
C GLU A 234 1.20 30.50 1.17
N ASN A 235 2.33 30.88 1.77
CA ASN A 235 2.51 31.01 3.22
C ASN A 235 2.24 29.72 4.02
N LEU A 236 2.59 28.55 3.45
CA LEU A 236 2.49 27.26 4.15
C LEU A 236 3.69 27.03 5.09
N PRO A 237 3.50 26.36 6.24
CA PRO A 237 4.58 26.05 7.17
C PRO A 237 5.53 24.97 6.60
N GLU A 238 6.65 24.72 7.30
CA GLU A 238 7.52 23.62 6.91
C GLU A 238 6.84 22.24 7.06
N PRO A 239 7.05 21.33 6.09
CA PRO A 239 6.58 19.96 6.17
C PRO A 239 7.07 19.21 7.41
N LYS A 240 6.18 18.47 8.07
CA LYS A 240 6.53 17.57 9.18
C LYS A 240 5.74 16.27 9.12
N ASN A 241 6.26 15.23 9.77
CA ASN A 241 5.50 14.00 10.02
C ASN A 241 4.52 14.21 11.18
N ALA A 242 3.44 13.43 11.22
CA ALA A 242 2.59 13.39 12.41
C ALA A 242 3.41 12.98 13.64
N THR A 243 3.17 13.64 14.77
CA THR A 243 3.72 13.20 16.05
C THR A 243 3.14 11.82 16.37
N LYS A 244 3.97 10.77 16.31
CA LYS A 244 3.59 9.44 16.80
C LYS A 244 3.25 9.61 18.28
N GLY A 245 1.97 9.54 18.62
CA GLY A 245 1.54 9.59 20.02
C GLY A 245 2.27 8.49 20.80
N LYS A 246 2.58 8.75 22.09
CA LYS A 246 3.32 7.87 23.02
C LYS A 246 2.85 6.40 23.03
N ASN A 247 1.65 6.12 22.53
CA ASN A 247 1.08 4.79 22.40
C ASN A 247 1.86 3.86 21.44
N PHE A 248 2.53 4.36 20.40
CA PHE A 248 3.21 3.49 19.43
C PHE A 248 4.38 2.69 20.04
N LEU A 249 5.15 3.32 20.93
CA LEU A 249 6.23 2.63 21.67
C LEU A 249 5.66 1.61 22.67
N LEU A 250 4.51 1.91 23.27
CA LEU A 250 3.87 0.98 24.20
C LEU A 250 3.38 -0.28 23.47
N TYR A 251 2.78 -0.14 22.28
CA TYR A 251 2.28 -1.27 21.48
C TYR A 251 3.40 -2.11 20.86
N SER A 252 4.50 -1.51 20.38
CA SER A 252 5.64 -2.28 19.89
C SER A 252 6.31 -3.06 21.02
N PHE A 253 6.39 -2.45 22.21
CA PHE A 253 6.98 -3.09 23.39
C PHE A 253 6.10 -4.23 23.90
N THR A 254 4.78 -4.07 23.96
CA THR A 254 3.88 -5.16 24.39
C THR A 254 3.83 -6.30 23.37
N PHE A 255 3.81 -6.00 22.07
CA PHE A 255 3.77 -7.04 21.03
C PHE A 255 5.06 -7.88 20.99
N TYR A 256 6.23 -7.25 21.12
CA TYR A 256 7.51 -7.96 21.19
C TYR A 256 7.58 -8.87 22.43
N ASN A 257 7.07 -8.40 23.57
CA ASN A 257 7.00 -9.20 24.79
C ASN A 257 6.02 -10.39 24.66
N ILE A 258 4.88 -10.22 23.97
CA ILE A 258 3.93 -11.32 23.73
C ILE A 258 4.56 -12.40 22.83
N ILE A 259 5.28 -12.02 21.77
CA ILE A 259 5.98 -12.98 20.90
C ILE A 259 7.05 -13.74 21.69
N LEU A 260 7.82 -13.05 22.54
CA LEU A 260 8.84 -13.70 23.37
C LEU A 260 8.22 -14.71 24.35
N ILE A 261 7.08 -14.36 24.95
CA ILE A 261 6.35 -15.24 25.88
C ILE A 261 5.81 -16.47 25.15
N ILE A 262 5.21 -16.31 23.97
CA ILE A 262 4.71 -17.44 23.17
C ILE A 262 5.85 -18.37 22.76
N HIS A 263 6.99 -17.82 22.33
CA HIS A 263 8.18 -18.60 22.00
C HIS A 263 8.77 -19.33 23.23
N PHE A 264 8.71 -18.71 24.41
CA PHE A 264 9.18 -19.33 25.66
C PHE A 264 8.25 -20.46 26.13
N ILE A 265 6.93 -20.29 25.99
CA ILE A 265 5.94 -21.34 26.29
C ILE A 265 6.13 -22.55 25.36
N TYR A 266 6.31 -22.31 24.06
CA TYR A 266 6.54 -23.38 23.08
C TYR A 266 7.81 -24.18 23.38
N LEU A 267 8.89 -23.52 23.81
CA LEU A 267 10.13 -24.19 24.21
C LEU A 267 10.01 -25.00 25.51
N ILE A 268 9.14 -24.60 26.44
CA ILE A 268 8.86 -25.36 27.66
C ILE A 268 8.04 -26.62 27.32
N GLU A 269 7.03 -26.50 26.46
CA GLU A 269 6.20 -27.64 26.03
C GLU A 269 7.00 -28.69 25.22
N GLU A 270 8.04 -28.29 24.48
CA GLU A 270 8.96 -29.22 23.81
C GLU A 270 9.91 -29.97 24.77
N GLN A 271 10.22 -29.42 25.95
CA GLN A 271 11.09 -30.09 26.94
C GLN A 271 10.33 -31.06 27.85
N ASP A 272 9.02 -30.87 28.05
CA ASP A 272 8.22 -31.67 28.98
C ASP A 272 7.58 -32.93 28.35
N GLY A 273 7.84 -33.22 27.07
CA GLY A 273 7.70 -34.57 26.50
C GLY A 273 6.40 -35.32 26.82
N ASN A 274 5.24 -34.64 26.81
CA ASN A 274 3.94 -35.29 26.97
C ASN A 274 3.17 -35.31 25.63
N PHE A 275 3.54 -36.27 24.79
CA PHE A 275 2.67 -36.92 23.81
C PHE A 275 2.94 -38.43 23.80
#